data_AF-A0AA46DDI0-F1
#
_entry.id   AF-A0AA46DDI0-F1
#
_cell.length_a   1.000
_cell.length_b   1.000
_cell.length_c   1.000
_cell.angle_alpha   90.00
_cell.angle_beta   90.00
_cell.angle_gamma   90.00
#
_symmetry.space_group_name_H-M   'P 1'
#
loop_
_entity.id
_entity.type
_entity.pdbx_description
1 polymer ?
#
loop_
_entity_poly.entity_id
_entity_poly.type
_entity_poly.pdbx_seq_one_letter_code
_entity_poly.pdbx_strand_id
1 'polypeptide(L)'
;MPIRAENKTRYPKDWKLRSLFVRVYRARNRCEWCGAKNGEPHPITGSKVVLTTAHVFDHRPEAASLLNLAALCQRCHNRHDAKMRQFGRRERTMENAGQRGLFGDES
;
A
#
# COMPACT_ATOMS: atom_id res chain seq x y z
N MET A 1 -1.78 4.90 2.44
CA MET A 1 -1.04 4.58 3.69
C MET A 1 0.28 5.33 3.72
N PRO A 2 0.69 5.94 4.86
CA PRO A 2 2.01 6.55 4.99
C PRO A 2 3.12 5.49 5.00
N ILE A 3 4.28 5.85 4.43
CA ILE A 3 5.49 5.03 4.49
C ILE A 3 6.06 5.13 5.91
N ARG A 4 6.27 3.98 6.56
CA ARG A 4 6.90 3.91 7.88
C ARG A 4 8.33 4.48 7.84
N ALA A 5 8.75 5.13 8.92
CA ALA A 5 10.06 5.78 8.97
C ALA A 5 11.20 4.79 8.69
N GLU A 6 11.10 3.60 9.28
CA GLU A 6 12.06 2.50 9.13
C GLU A 6 12.25 2.03 7.67
N ASN A 7 11.25 2.20 6.82
CA ASN A 7 11.30 1.76 5.42
C ASN A 7 11.72 2.86 4.45
N LYS A 8 11.83 4.13 4.88
CA LYS A 8 12.05 5.27 3.96
C LYS A 8 13.32 5.10 3.10
N THR A 9 14.39 4.56 3.68
CA THR A 9 15.68 4.36 3.00
C THR A 9 15.65 3.24 1.97
N ARG A 10 14.67 2.35 2.04
CA ARG A 10 14.50 1.21 1.13
C ARG A 10 13.78 1.58 -0.16
N TYR A 11 13.06 2.70 -0.17
CA TYR A 11 12.46 3.22 -1.39
C TYR A 11 13.53 3.85 -2.28
N PRO A 12 13.38 3.79 -3.62
CA PRO A 12 14.33 4.41 -4.52
C PRO A 12 14.37 5.94 -4.34
N LYS A 13 15.52 6.56 -4.61
CA LYS A 13 15.73 8.01 -4.43
C LYS A 13 14.71 8.88 -5.16
N ASP A 14 14.23 8.40 -6.32
CA ASP A 14 13.23 9.05 -7.17
C ASP A 14 11.78 8.75 -6.77
N TRP A 15 11.55 8.13 -5.60
CA TRP A 15 10.22 7.72 -5.14
C TRP A 15 9.17 8.85 -5.23
N LYS A 16 9.53 10.07 -4.83
CA LYS A 16 8.61 11.22 -4.89
C LYS A 16 8.11 11.46 -6.32
N LEU A 17 8.98 11.33 -7.31
CA LEU A 17 8.64 11.50 -8.72
C LEU A 17 7.79 10.34 -9.24
N ARG A 18 8.17 9.09 -8.96
CA ARG A 18 7.38 7.90 -9.33
C ARG A 18 5.97 7.97 -8.76
N SER A 19 5.89 8.32 -7.48
CA SER A 19 4.65 8.41 -6.74
C SER A 19 3.73 9.51 -7.27
N LEU A 20 4.30 10.68 -7.64
CA LEU A 20 3.59 11.74 -8.32
C LEU A 20 3.11 11.31 -9.72
N PHE A 21 3.99 10.72 -10.53
CA PHE A 21 3.68 10.21 -11.86
C PHE A 21 2.50 9.26 -11.85
N VAL A 22 2.54 8.26 -10.97
CA VAL A 22 1.47 7.26 -10.82
C VAL A 22 0.15 7.91 -10.42
N ARG A 23 0.14 8.76 -9.38
CA ARG A 23 -1.11 9.35 -8.86
C ARG A 23 -1.73 10.39 -9.79
N VAL A 24 -0.93 11.29 -10.32
CA VAL A 24 -1.43 12.50 -10.99
C VAL A 24 -1.52 12.30 -12.49
N TYR A 25 -0.45 11.78 -13.10
CA TYR A 25 -0.34 11.72 -14.56
C TYR A 25 -0.93 10.43 -15.11
N ARG A 26 -0.45 9.27 -14.66
CA ARG A 26 -0.93 7.97 -15.15
C ARG A 26 -2.39 7.73 -14.78
N ALA A 27 -2.71 7.87 -13.50
CA ALA A 27 -4.05 7.63 -13.00
C ALA A 27 -5.00 8.84 -13.18
N ARG A 28 -4.54 9.93 -13.78
CA ARG A 28 -5.33 11.16 -14.02
C ARG A 28 -6.03 11.65 -12.75
N ASN A 29 -5.32 11.62 -11.63
CA ASN A 29 -5.79 12.02 -10.31
C ASN A 29 -7.06 11.27 -9.85
N ARG A 30 -7.20 9.99 -10.23
CA ARG A 30 -8.31 9.09 -9.87
C ARG A 30 -7.78 7.77 -9.33
N CYS A 31 -8.60 7.09 -8.53
CA CYS A 31 -8.30 5.73 -8.09
C CYS A 31 -8.35 4.78 -9.30
N GLU A 32 -7.29 4.01 -9.53
CA GLU A 32 -7.21 3.07 -10.66
C GLU A 32 -8.13 1.85 -10.51
N TRP A 33 -8.72 1.63 -9.32
CA TRP A 33 -9.63 0.51 -9.08
C TRP A 33 -11.10 0.90 -9.02
N CYS A 34 -11.43 2.05 -8.42
CA CYS A 34 -12.84 2.47 -8.26
C CYS A 34 -13.18 3.79 -8.95
N GLY A 35 -12.23 4.44 -9.62
CA GLY A 35 -12.45 5.69 -10.36
C GLY A 35 -12.68 6.94 -9.51
N ALA A 36 -12.71 6.83 -8.17
CA ALA A 36 -12.93 7.95 -7.27
C ALA A 36 -11.89 9.07 -7.48
N LYS A 37 -12.35 10.31 -7.64
CA LYS A 37 -11.52 11.50 -7.88
C LYS A 37 -10.82 11.91 -6.58
N ASN A 38 -9.53 12.21 -6.65
CA ASN A 38 -8.77 12.72 -5.50
C ASN A 38 -9.33 14.07 -5.03
N GLY A 39 -9.39 14.29 -3.72
CA GLY A 39 -9.87 15.53 -3.11
C GLY A 39 -11.39 15.68 -3.05
N GLU A 40 -12.14 14.89 -3.83
CA GLU A 40 -13.60 14.90 -3.88
C GLU A 40 -14.22 13.94 -2.84
N PRO A 41 -15.52 14.07 -2.53
CA PRO A 41 -16.25 13.06 -1.78
C PRO A 41 -16.24 11.70 -2.48
N HIS A 42 -15.94 10.63 -1.73
CA HIS A 42 -15.97 9.27 -2.27
C HIS A 42 -17.42 8.84 -2.54
N PRO A 43 -17.75 8.29 -3.73
CA PRO A 43 -19.14 8.02 -4.13
C PRO A 43 -19.88 7.01 -3.25
N ILE A 44 -19.13 6.16 -2.53
CA ILE A 44 -19.70 5.12 -1.65
C ILE A 44 -19.67 5.53 -0.16
N THR A 45 -18.66 6.28 0.29
CA THR A 45 -18.43 6.51 1.72
C THR A 45 -18.66 7.95 2.15
N GLY A 46 -18.86 8.87 1.20
CA GLY A 46 -18.98 10.32 1.46
C GLY A 46 -17.68 11.01 1.92
N SER A 47 -16.72 10.27 2.49
CA SER A 47 -15.45 10.82 2.96
C SER A 47 -14.60 11.39 1.83
N LYS A 48 -13.82 12.44 2.12
CA LYS A 48 -12.85 13.01 1.17
C LYS A 48 -11.87 11.95 0.69
N VAL A 49 -11.70 11.83 -0.63
CA VAL A 49 -10.76 10.89 -1.25
C VAL A 49 -9.33 11.43 -1.11
N VAL A 50 -8.45 10.57 -0.65
CA VAL A 50 -7.00 10.76 -0.61
C VAL A 50 -6.36 9.62 -1.40
N LEU A 51 -5.71 9.96 -2.51
CA LEU A 51 -4.94 8.99 -3.29
C LEU A 51 -3.57 8.74 -2.68
N THR A 52 -3.18 7.48 -2.67
CA THR A 52 -1.84 7.03 -2.28
C THR A 52 -1.33 6.02 -3.30
N THR A 53 -0.01 5.81 -3.34
CA THR A 53 0.60 4.79 -4.19
C THR A 53 0.69 3.48 -3.41
N ALA A 54 0.24 2.36 -4.01
CA ALA A 54 0.26 1.03 -3.43
C ALA A 54 1.09 0.08 -4.29
N HIS A 55 1.78 -0.87 -3.66
CA HIS A 55 2.38 -2.01 -4.36
C HIS A 55 1.32 -3.09 -4.60
N VAL A 56 1.17 -3.60 -5.83
CA VAL A 56 0.06 -4.50 -6.20
C VAL A 56 0.42 -5.98 -6.27
N PHE A 57 1.68 -6.33 -6.52
CA PHE A 57 2.17 -7.72 -6.63
C PHE A 57 3.29 -8.02 -5.63
N ASP A 58 4.36 -7.23 -5.64
CA ASP A 58 5.49 -7.37 -4.71
C ASP A 58 5.47 -6.22 -3.70
N HIS A 59 5.26 -6.53 -2.43
CA HIS A 59 5.09 -5.54 -1.38
C HIS A 59 6.40 -4.97 -0.80
N ARG A 60 7.56 -5.46 -1.25
CA ARG A 60 8.85 -4.93 -0.81
C ARG A 60 9.00 -3.46 -1.24
N PRO A 61 9.44 -2.55 -0.34
CA PRO A 61 9.72 -1.15 -0.67
C PRO A 61 10.60 -0.92 -1.91
N GLU A 62 11.54 -1.82 -2.16
CA GLU A 62 12.48 -1.77 -3.28
C GLU A 62 11.80 -2.09 -4.62
N ALA A 63 10.68 -2.83 -4.61
CA ALA A 63 9.95 -3.29 -5.79
C ALA A 63 9.08 -2.18 -6.41
N ALA A 64 9.58 -0.94 -6.46
CA ALA A 64 8.87 0.25 -6.92
C ALA A 64 8.91 0.45 -8.46
N SER A 65 8.82 -0.65 -9.22
CA SER A 65 8.59 -0.61 -10.67
C SER A 65 7.22 0.00 -10.95
N LEU A 66 7.08 0.83 -11.98
CA LEU A 66 5.80 1.46 -12.32
C LEU A 66 4.69 0.42 -12.58
N LEU A 67 5.04 -0.77 -13.07
CA LEU A 67 4.11 -1.87 -13.30
C LEU A 67 3.59 -2.51 -11.99
N ASN A 68 4.34 -2.37 -10.90
CA ASN A 68 3.96 -2.87 -9.58
C ASN A 68 3.29 -1.79 -8.71
N LEU A 69 3.18 -0.55 -9.19
CA LEU A 69 2.56 0.53 -8.45
C LEU A 69 1.15 0.81 -8.97
N ALA A 70 0.22 1.15 -8.06
CA ALA A 70 -1.11 1.65 -8.38
C ALA A 70 -1.49 2.89 -7.56
N ALA A 71 -2.25 3.81 -8.14
CA ALA A 71 -2.86 4.94 -7.45
C ALA A 71 -4.21 4.54 -6.85
N LEU A 72 -4.28 4.35 -5.53
CA LEU A 72 -5.46 3.87 -4.85
C LEU A 72 -5.98 4.87 -3.82
N CYS A 73 -7.31 5.00 -3.73
CA CYS A 73 -7.96 5.73 -2.63
C CYS A 73 -7.79 4.98 -1.30
N GLN A 74 -8.00 5.67 -0.17
CA GLN A 74 -7.88 5.06 1.16
C GLN A 74 -8.70 3.77 1.31
N ARG A 75 -9.91 3.70 0.75
CA ARG A 75 -10.78 2.52 0.83
C ARG A 75 -10.20 1.33 0.08
N CYS A 76 -9.83 1.53 -1.19
CA CYS A 76 -9.26 0.47 -2.04
C CYS A 76 -7.91 0.00 -1.51
N HIS A 77 -7.04 0.93 -1.14
CA HIS A 77 -5.74 0.60 -0.54
C HIS A 77 -5.91 -0.17 0.77
N ASN A 78 -6.81 0.26 1.65
CA ASN A 78 -7.04 -0.45 2.91
C ASN A 78 -7.59 -1.85 2.73
N ARG A 79 -8.43 -2.06 1.72
CA ARG A 79 -8.95 -3.38 1.36
C ARG A 79 -7.83 -4.28 0.83
N HIS A 80 -6.96 -3.76 -0.06
CA HIS A 80 -5.81 -4.50 -0.60
C HIS A 80 -4.91 -5.03 0.51
N ASP A 81 -4.51 -4.14 1.42
CA ASP A 81 -3.59 -4.46 2.50
C ASP A 81 -4.22 -5.30 3.63
N ALA A 82 -5.55 -5.48 3.66
CA ALA A 82 -6.25 -6.05 4.82
C ALA A 82 -5.73 -7.43 5.21
N LYS A 83 -5.50 -8.31 4.23
CA LYS A 83 -4.96 -9.66 4.44
C LYS A 83 -3.56 -9.61 5.04
N MET A 84 -2.64 -8.86 4.41
CA MET A 84 -1.27 -8.66 4.90
C MET A 84 -1.24 -8.10 6.32
N ARG A 85 -2.09 -7.12 6.64
CA ARG A 85 -2.19 -6.56 7.98
C ARG A 85 -2.70 -7.58 9.00
N GLN A 86 -3.61 -8.46 8.61
CA GLN A 86 -4.10 -9.53 9.48
C GLN A 86 -2.99 -10.55 9.79
N PHE A 87 -2.25 -11.00 8.77
CA PHE A 87 -1.10 -11.91 8.95
C PHE A 87 -0.05 -11.30 9.87
N GLY A 88 0.42 -10.08 9.58
CA GLY A 88 1.42 -9.44 10.43
C GLY A 88 0.92 -9.15 11.86
N ARG A 89 -0.39 -8.95 12.09
CA ARG A 89 -0.94 -8.87 13.45
C ARG A 89 -0.81 -10.21 14.17
N ARG A 90 -1.19 -11.30 13.51
CA ARG A 90 -1.10 -12.66 14.06
C ARG A 90 0.34 -13.02 14.42
N GLU A 91 1.29 -12.76 13.53
CA GLU A 91 2.72 -12.99 13.78
C GLU A 91 3.21 -12.23 15.02
N ARG A 92 2.94 -10.92 15.11
CA ARG A 92 3.33 -10.13 16.29
C ARG A 92 2.66 -10.60 17.57
N THR A 93 1.40 -11.03 17.51
CA THR A 93 0.72 -11.63 18.68
C THR A 93 1.41 -12.93 19.09
N MET A 94 1.77 -13.79 18.14
CA MET A 94 2.51 -15.04 18.41
C MET A 94 3.92 -14.77 18.96
N GLU A 95 4.63 -13.80 18.41
CA GLU A 95 5.95 -13.34 18.89
C GLU A 95 5.86 -12.81 20.33
N ASN A 96 4.91 -11.90 20.60
CA ASN A 96 4.70 -11.34 21.93
C ASN A 96 4.24 -12.41 22.95
N ALA A 97 3.56 -13.47 22.48
CA ALA A 97 3.16 -14.60 23.31
C ALA A 97 4.28 -15.66 23.47
N GLY A 98 5.45 -15.49 22.84
CA GLY A 98 6.56 -16.44 22.89
C GLY A 98 6.34 -17.73 22.08
N GLN A 99 5.39 -17.74 21.15
CA GLN A 99 4.92 -18.94 20.42
C GLN A 99 5.37 -18.96 18.95
N ARG A 100 6.59 -18.51 18.62
CA ARG A 100 7.09 -18.62 17.25
C ARG A 100 7.40 -20.10 16.97
N GLY A 101 6.63 -20.72 16.08
CA GLY A 101 6.77 -22.14 15.72
C GLY A 101 8.20 -22.45 15.27
N LEU A 102 8.78 -23.52 15.82
CA LEU A 102 10.19 -23.90 15.70
C LEU A 102 10.60 -24.46 14.31
N PHE A 103 9.72 -24.42 13.31
CA PHE A 103 10.00 -24.97 11.99
C PHE A 103 9.47 -24.00 10.93
N GLY A 104 10.40 -23.36 10.20
CA GLY A 104 10.07 -22.58 9.01
C GLY A 104 9.90 -23.54 7.84
N ASP A 105 8.77 -23.44 7.13
CA ASP A 105 8.55 -24.16 5.88
C ASP A 105 9.63 -23.73 4.86
N GLU A 106 10.56 -24.63 4.58
CA GLU A 106 11.41 -24.57 3.38
C GLU A 106 10.59 -25.07 2.19
N SER A 107 10.54 -24.27 1.11
CA SER A 107 10.05 -24.67 -0.21
C SER A 107 10.93 -24.03 -1.28
#